data_AF-A0A3D8RSG5-F1
#
_entry.id   AF-A0A3D8RSG5-F1
#
_cell.length_a   1.000
_cell.length_b   1.000
_cell.length_c   1.000
_cell.angle_alpha   90.00
_cell.angle_beta   90.00
_cell.angle_gamma   90.00
#
_symmetry.space_group_name_H-M   'P 1'
#
loop_
_entity.id
_entity.type
_entity.pdbx_description
1 polymer ?
#
loop_
_entity_poly.entity_id
_entity_poly.type
_entity_poly.pdbx_seq_one_letter_code
_entity_poly.pdbx_strand_id
1 'polypeptide(L)'
;MKPLYPKAKERRVSLSDSGLRKSRFAVLRTATVFGVILTLLFLSLFSYIFGSLYQLNDHFHHLNVAFVDYDGGVVGDAVRQAYDGLRADTFFTLSEQSPADYSQPQDLRSAVCDIDYWGALYISAGASDRLAAALSDADSASSYNNRDVLTWIWNQARYPTTIDSLDRQVRTLVEAARVAYVRINGTGAVQSLDTSSPAAVAAYSNPWQLAQDNLQPTAQGSRLIYNTLVIILILIQEFFFLATVNGLYGQFGLFGRVKPLRMIFFRFLISALYTLAGSICAIGAVWAFRSGWEVNGNQWALSWITMWLFAHLNFLTLDVVAVWLPQPYVPMALISWVVLNVASILVPFELSPALYKWGYALPAHAVYNIFIDIWSGGCNPQLNYALPVLFAYELSSGILSALGVYRRAHYAVVAAEREEKSWQEKIATAVAECTRTTSRVPAPLALSPTQSKESRIAPDEDVDDFDAGEGEGRRASSSSVEEGVPDRAELTGRLWRATSQMNIEQASARRKESIGPAFTLR
;
A
#
# COMPACT_ATOMS: atom_id res chain seq x y z
N MET A 1 43.39 -21.45 -1.11
CA MET A 1 41.93 -21.50 -1.34
C MET A 1 41.61 -21.10 -2.78
N LYS A 2 40.98 -21.97 -3.57
CA LYS A 2 40.41 -21.56 -4.88
C LYS A 2 39.23 -20.61 -4.61
N PRO A 3 39.17 -19.43 -5.25
CA PRO A 3 38.05 -18.52 -5.04
C PRO A 3 36.75 -19.15 -5.57
N LEU A 4 35.66 -19.08 -4.80
CA LEU A 4 34.33 -19.58 -5.21
C LEU A 4 33.85 -18.95 -6.53
N TYR A 5 34.23 -17.69 -6.78
CA TYR A 5 33.89 -16.95 -8.00
C TYR A 5 35.17 -16.34 -8.61
N PRO A 6 35.95 -17.10 -9.40
CA PRO A 6 37.26 -16.65 -9.89
C PRO A 6 37.17 -15.38 -10.75
N LYS A 7 36.13 -15.26 -11.59
CA LYS A 7 35.87 -14.08 -12.42
C LYS A 7 35.56 -12.81 -11.63
N ALA A 8 35.21 -12.89 -10.34
CA ALA A 8 34.95 -11.71 -9.53
C ALA A 8 36.22 -10.87 -9.27
N LYS A 9 37.41 -11.47 -9.43
CA LYS A 9 38.72 -10.83 -9.21
C LYS A 9 39.44 -10.44 -10.50
N GLU A 10 38.96 -10.88 -11.67
CA GLU A 10 39.56 -10.54 -12.96
C GLU A 10 39.22 -9.08 -13.36
N ARG A 11 40.21 -8.35 -13.90
CA ARG A 11 40.07 -6.97 -14.42
C ARG A 11 39.48 -5.96 -13.43
N ARG A 12 39.70 -6.14 -12.12
CA ARG A 12 39.30 -5.18 -11.08
C ARG A 12 40.37 -4.11 -10.89
N VAL A 13 39.93 -2.88 -10.70
CA VAL A 13 40.78 -1.73 -10.41
C VAL A 13 40.77 -1.48 -8.90
N SER A 14 41.91 -1.05 -8.33
CA SER A 14 41.98 -0.70 -6.90
C SER A 14 41.04 0.45 -6.56
N LEU A 15 40.43 0.42 -5.38
CA LEU A 15 39.54 1.48 -4.87
C LEU A 15 40.24 2.85 -4.78
N SER A 16 41.57 2.86 -4.63
CA SER A 16 42.39 4.08 -4.57
C SER A 16 42.70 4.70 -5.93
N ASP A 17 42.39 4.02 -7.05
CA ASP A 17 42.74 4.51 -8.38
C ASP A 17 42.12 5.88 -8.67
N SER A 18 42.94 6.77 -9.24
CA SER A 18 42.60 8.13 -9.63
C SER A 18 41.44 8.17 -10.62
N GLY A 19 41.32 7.19 -11.54
CA GLY A 19 40.22 7.08 -12.49
C GLY A 19 38.85 6.90 -11.83
N LEU A 20 38.81 6.36 -10.61
CA LEU A 20 37.59 6.17 -9.83
C LEU A 20 37.25 7.34 -8.92
N ARG A 21 38.08 8.39 -8.81
CA ARG A 21 37.85 9.52 -7.88
C ARG A 21 36.51 10.21 -8.14
N LYS A 22 36.15 10.41 -9.41
CA LYS A 22 34.86 11.01 -9.82
C LYS A 22 33.67 10.13 -9.43
N SER A 23 33.77 8.82 -9.70
CA SER A 23 32.73 7.85 -9.35
C SER A 23 32.57 7.68 -7.84
N ARG A 24 33.67 7.65 -7.08
CA ARG A 24 33.66 7.61 -5.60
C ARG A 24 32.92 8.81 -5.02
N PHE A 25 33.26 10.02 -5.47
CA PHE A 25 32.60 11.24 -5.02
C PHE A 25 31.12 11.26 -5.42
N ALA A 26 30.77 10.82 -6.63
CA ALA A 26 29.38 10.73 -7.07
C ALA A 26 28.56 9.73 -6.24
N VAL A 27 29.11 8.55 -5.92
CA VAL A 27 28.46 7.55 -5.06
C VAL A 27 28.27 8.11 -3.65
N LEU A 28 29.31 8.68 -3.04
CA LEU A 28 29.22 9.26 -1.70
C LEU A 28 28.18 10.39 -1.66
N ARG A 29 28.26 11.33 -2.61
CA ARG A 29 27.29 12.43 -2.73
C ARG A 29 25.86 11.92 -2.87
N THR A 30 25.63 10.93 -3.75
CA THR A 30 24.29 10.38 -3.98
C THR A 30 23.78 9.65 -2.74
N ALA A 31 24.62 8.82 -2.10
CA ALA A 31 24.28 8.12 -0.87
C ALA A 31 23.97 9.09 0.28
N THR A 32 24.76 10.16 0.44
CA THR A 32 24.49 11.20 1.45
C THR A 32 23.18 11.93 1.18
N VAL A 33 22.91 12.34 -0.06
CA VAL A 33 21.65 13.04 -0.41
C VAL A 33 20.44 12.14 -0.15
N PHE A 34 20.46 10.90 -0.65
CA PHE A 34 19.37 9.94 -0.41
C PHE A 34 19.23 9.57 1.07
N GLY A 35 20.34 9.44 1.79
CA GLY A 35 20.36 9.19 3.23
C GLY A 35 19.67 10.31 4.01
N VAL A 36 20.03 11.57 3.74
CA VAL A 36 19.41 12.75 4.36
C VAL A 36 17.92 12.83 4.04
N ILE A 37 17.53 12.65 2.78
CA ILE A 37 16.11 12.65 2.37
C ILE A 37 15.34 11.55 3.11
N LEU A 38 15.89 10.34 3.18
CA LEU A 38 15.24 9.22 3.87
C LEU A 38 15.12 9.48 5.38
N THR A 39 16.14 10.02 6.02
CA THR A 39 16.09 10.38 7.44
C THR A 39 15.02 11.45 7.71
N LEU A 40 14.95 12.50 6.90
CA LEU A 40 13.94 13.54 7.02
C LEU A 40 12.53 13.00 6.76
N LEU A 41 12.38 12.08 5.80
CA LEU A 41 11.12 11.40 5.56
C LEU A 41 10.68 10.61 6.79
N PHE A 42 11.54 9.75 7.34
CA PHE A 42 11.19 8.96 8.52
C PHE A 42 10.89 9.85 9.73
N LEU A 43 11.65 10.94 9.92
CA LEU A 43 11.32 11.94 10.93
C LEU A 43 9.89 12.48 10.73
N SER A 44 9.54 12.88 9.51
CA SER A 44 8.18 13.35 9.19
C SER A 44 7.12 12.28 9.43
N LEU A 45 7.37 11.02 9.07
CA LEU A 45 6.43 9.92 9.26
C LEU A 45 6.24 9.59 10.75
N PHE A 46 7.32 9.61 11.55
CA PHE A 46 7.21 9.46 13.00
C PHE A 46 6.45 10.63 13.63
N SER A 47 6.76 11.87 13.25
CA SER A 47 6.02 13.05 13.69
C SER A 47 4.54 12.96 13.30
N TYR A 48 4.23 12.41 12.13
CA TYR A 48 2.84 12.21 11.69
C TYR A 48 2.10 11.21 12.58
N ILE A 49 2.67 10.02 12.80
CA ILE A 49 2.05 8.97 13.66
C ILE A 49 1.90 9.47 15.09
N PHE A 50 2.99 9.95 15.71
CA PHE A 50 2.94 10.39 17.10
C PHE A 50 2.10 11.64 17.28
N GLY A 51 2.08 12.53 16.29
CA GLY A 51 1.21 13.69 16.31
C GLY A 51 -0.28 13.33 16.19
N SER A 52 -0.64 12.28 15.44
CA SER A 52 -2.04 11.80 15.40
C SER A 52 -2.52 11.19 16.71
N LEU A 53 -1.58 10.78 17.58
CA LEU A 53 -1.80 10.21 18.90
C LEU A 53 -1.45 11.20 20.02
N TYR A 54 -1.19 12.46 19.69
CA TYR A 54 -0.77 13.44 20.67
C TYR A 54 -1.96 13.86 21.53
N GLN A 55 -1.75 13.86 22.85
CA GLN A 55 -2.76 14.26 23.85
C GLN A 55 -4.10 13.52 23.74
N LEU A 56 -4.09 12.22 23.40
CA LEU A 56 -5.31 11.41 23.32
C LEU A 56 -6.18 11.53 24.57
N ASN A 57 -5.56 11.50 25.76
CA ASN A 57 -6.26 11.61 27.03
C ASN A 57 -6.99 12.95 27.16
N ASP A 58 -6.34 14.07 26.80
CA ASP A 58 -6.92 15.42 26.94
C ASP A 58 -8.09 15.66 25.96
N HIS A 59 -8.30 14.78 24.98
CA HIS A 59 -9.43 14.85 24.04
C HIS A 59 -10.58 13.90 24.40
N PHE A 60 -10.55 13.22 25.55
CA PHE A 60 -11.63 12.28 25.92
C PHE A 60 -12.98 12.96 26.05
N HIS A 61 -13.03 14.25 26.39
CA HIS A 61 -14.26 15.03 26.43
C HIS A 61 -14.99 15.12 25.08
N HIS A 62 -14.33 14.83 23.94
CA HIS A 62 -15.01 14.71 22.64
C HIS A 62 -15.81 13.40 22.49
N LEU A 63 -15.63 12.43 23.39
CA LEU A 63 -16.45 11.22 23.42
C LEU A 63 -17.74 11.53 24.17
N ASN A 64 -18.83 11.68 23.42
CA ASN A 64 -20.15 11.95 23.99
C ASN A 64 -20.85 10.64 24.36
N VAL A 65 -21.33 10.56 25.59
CA VAL A 65 -22.18 9.48 26.11
C VAL A 65 -23.55 10.06 26.43
N ALA A 66 -24.60 9.49 25.84
CA ALA A 66 -25.96 9.89 26.18
C ALA A 66 -26.30 9.46 27.61
N PHE A 67 -26.95 10.33 28.37
CA PHE A 67 -27.46 10.04 29.70
C PHE A 67 -28.95 10.32 29.76
N VAL A 68 -29.75 9.32 30.11
CA VAL A 68 -31.20 9.48 30.30
C VAL A 68 -31.60 8.99 31.67
N ASP A 69 -32.22 9.88 32.43
CA ASP A 69 -32.76 9.58 33.75
C ASP A 69 -34.27 9.38 33.65
N TYR A 70 -34.72 8.12 33.53
CA TYR A 70 -36.15 7.79 33.54
C TYR A 70 -36.74 7.78 34.96
N ASP A 71 -35.90 7.89 35.98
CA ASP A 71 -36.28 7.84 37.39
C ASP A 71 -36.59 9.23 37.93
N GLY A 72 -35.75 10.22 37.62
CA GLY A 72 -35.88 11.58 38.12
C GLY A 72 -35.68 11.71 39.64
N GLY A 73 -35.04 10.71 40.26
CA GLY A 73 -34.88 10.59 41.70
C GLY A 73 -33.42 10.70 42.16
N VAL A 74 -33.19 10.30 43.42
CA VAL A 74 -31.90 10.43 44.10
C VAL A 74 -30.76 9.65 43.43
N VAL A 75 -31.07 8.57 42.70
CA VAL A 75 -30.07 7.85 41.89
C VAL A 75 -29.55 8.75 40.76
N GLY A 76 -30.43 9.50 40.10
CA GLY A 76 -30.07 10.49 39.08
C GLY A 76 -29.21 11.61 39.64
N ASP A 77 -29.63 12.18 40.77
CA ASP A 77 -28.86 13.24 41.45
C ASP A 77 -27.47 12.79 41.86
N ALA A 78 -27.33 11.53 42.30
CA ALA A 78 -26.06 10.94 42.63
C ALA A 78 -25.14 10.79 41.41
N VAL A 79 -25.69 10.40 40.25
CA VAL A 79 -24.92 10.33 38.98
C VAL A 79 -24.49 11.72 38.54
N ARG A 80 -25.38 12.72 38.57
CA ARG A 80 -25.07 14.11 38.20
C ARG A 80 -23.96 14.68 39.10
N GLN A 81 -24.09 14.52 40.42
CA GLN A 81 -23.07 14.99 41.38
C GLN A 81 -21.72 14.29 41.19
N ALA A 82 -21.72 12.98 40.91
CA ALA A 82 -20.50 12.25 40.63
C ALA A 82 -19.83 12.71 39.34
N TYR A 83 -20.61 12.95 38.29
CA TYR A 83 -20.09 13.47 37.03
C TYR A 83 -19.48 14.86 37.20
N ASP A 84 -20.14 15.77 37.92
CA ASP A 84 -19.60 17.10 38.21
C ASP A 84 -18.24 17.06 38.93
N GLY A 85 -18.02 16.05 39.79
CA GLY A 85 -16.74 15.83 40.47
C GLY A 85 -15.64 15.20 39.60
N LEU A 86 -16.02 14.50 38.52
CA LEU A 86 -15.10 13.80 37.60
C LEU A 86 -14.85 14.56 36.29
N ARG A 87 -15.69 15.56 35.99
CA ARG A 87 -15.65 16.32 34.75
C ARG A 87 -14.28 16.99 34.56
N ALA A 88 -13.60 16.60 33.50
CA ALA A 88 -12.32 17.15 33.07
C ALA A 88 -12.11 16.87 31.59
N ASP A 89 -11.14 17.53 30.95
CA ASP A 89 -10.77 17.27 29.54
C ASP A 89 -10.36 15.80 29.31
N THR A 90 -9.86 15.14 30.37
CA THR A 90 -9.47 13.73 30.40
C THR A 90 -10.60 12.73 30.61
N PHE A 91 -11.83 13.22 30.76
CA PHE A 91 -13.02 12.41 30.98
C PHE A 91 -14.01 12.61 29.85
N PHE A 92 -14.85 11.61 29.58
CA PHE A 92 -15.86 11.70 28.52
C PHE A 92 -16.94 12.74 28.86
N THR A 93 -17.64 13.24 27.84
CA THR A 93 -18.78 14.14 28.04
C THR A 93 -20.05 13.32 28.26
N LEU A 94 -20.65 13.44 29.45
CA LEU A 94 -21.98 12.94 29.75
C LEU A 94 -23.01 13.96 29.23
N SER A 95 -23.73 13.62 28.17
CA SER A 95 -24.75 14.45 27.54
C SER A 95 -26.13 14.04 28.06
N GLU A 96 -26.70 14.83 28.94
CA GLU A 96 -28.05 14.59 29.46
C GLU A 96 -29.10 14.83 28.37
N GLN A 97 -30.00 13.86 28.19
CA GLN A 97 -31.07 13.85 27.21
C GLN A 97 -32.42 13.68 27.90
N SER A 98 -33.47 14.25 27.29
CA SER A 98 -34.82 14.14 27.84
C SER A 98 -35.37 12.72 27.65
N PRO A 99 -36.04 12.14 28.66
CA PRO A 99 -36.82 10.91 28.48
C PRO A 99 -37.94 11.04 27.44
N ALA A 100 -38.32 12.25 27.03
CA ALA A 100 -39.27 12.46 25.95
C ALA A 100 -38.66 12.19 24.56
N ASP A 101 -37.36 12.48 24.38
CA ASP A 101 -36.65 12.28 23.11
C ASP A 101 -36.22 10.82 22.95
N TYR A 102 -35.97 10.14 24.08
CA TYR A 102 -35.68 8.71 24.16
C TYR A 102 -36.68 8.06 25.11
N SER A 103 -37.84 7.71 24.58
CA SER A 103 -38.96 7.20 25.38
C SER A 103 -38.75 5.76 25.87
N GLN A 104 -37.97 4.99 25.13
CA GLN A 104 -37.65 3.60 25.43
C GLN A 104 -36.13 3.39 25.44
N PRO A 105 -35.61 2.47 26.26
CA PRO A 105 -34.20 2.08 26.23
C PRO A 105 -33.73 1.61 24.84
N GLN A 106 -34.64 1.09 24.01
CA GLN A 106 -34.36 0.70 22.64
C GLN A 106 -34.01 1.89 21.73
N ASP A 107 -34.55 3.09 22.00
CA ASP A 107 -34.23 4.31 21.26
C ASP A 107 -32.76 4.71 21.49
N LEU A 108 -32.28 4.56 22.72
CA LEU A 108 -30.86 4.74 23.07
C LEU A 108 -29.97 3.69 22.39
N ARG A 109 -30.45 2.45 22.32
CA ARG A 109 -29.73 1.38 21.63
C ARG A 109 -29.54 1.71 20.14
N SER A 110 -30.58 2.22 19.49
CA SER A 110 -30.51 2.69 18.10
C SER A 110 -29.55 3.87 17.95
N ALA A 111 -29.61 4.88 18.83
CA ALA A 111 -28.71 6.03 18.77
C ALA A 111 -27.21 5.65 18.91
N VAL A 112 -26.90 4.65 19.75
CA VAL A 112 -25.54 4.10 19.86
C VAL A 112 -25.16 3.31 18.60
N CYS A 113 -26.10 2.55 18.03
CA CYS A 113 -25.91 1.79 16.79
C CYS A 113 -25.68 2.72 15.58
N ASP A 114 -26.36 3.86 15.54
CA ASP A 114 -26.27 4.88 14.49
C ASP A 114 -25.08 5.83 14.65
N ILE A 115 -24.25 5.65 15.69
CA ILE A 115 -23.03 6.42 15.98
C ILE A 115 -23.30 7.86 16.44
N ASP A 116 -24.53 8.19 16.87
CA ASP A 116 -24.83 9.50 17.44
C ASP A 116 -24.07 9.71 18.76
N TYR A 117 -23.88 8.62 19.52
CA TYR A 117 -23.13 8.58 20.77
C TYR A 117 -22.14 7.42 20.81
N TRP A 118 -21.10 7.58 21.62
CA TRP A 118 -20.12 6.52 21.89
C TRP A 118 -20.66 5.41 22.80
N GLY A 119 -21.73 5.73 23.54
CA GLY A 119 -22.54 4.81 24.32
C GLY A 119 -23.66 5.57 25.02
N ALA A 120 -24.49 4.86 25.77
CA ALA A 120 -25.59 5.43 26.53
C ALA A 120 -25.65 4.83 27.93
N LEU A 121 -25.79 5.69 28.94
CA LEU A 121 -26.05 5.32 30.32
C LEU A 121 -27.48 5.74 30.65
N TYR A 122 -28.31 4.84 31.18
CA TYR A 122 -29.64 5.23 31.63
C TYR A 122 -29.97 4.66 33.00
N ILE A 123 -30.87 5.37 33.69
CA ILE A 123 -31.44 4.94 34.97
C ILE A 123 -32.86 4.45 34.72
N SER A 124 -33.18 3.24 35.14
CA SER A 124 -34.52 2.66 34.99
C SER A 124 -35.56 3.45 35.78
N ALA A 125 -36.76 3.63 35.21
CA ALA A 125 -37.86 4.32 35.89
C ALA A 125 -38.18 3.69 37.26
N GLY A 126 -38.40 4.52 38.28
CA GLY A 126 -38.73 4.10 39.66
C GLY A 126 -37.59 3.39 40.39
N ALA A 127 -36.34 3.53 39.94
CA ALA A 127 -35.18 2.95 40.61
C ALA A 127 -34.97 3.52 42.02
N SER A 128 -35.15 4.81 42.22
CA SER A 128 -35.02 5.45 43.54
C SER A 128 -36.08 4.93 44.52
N ASP A 129 -37.34 4.82 44.06
CA ASP A 129 -38.45 4.33 44.87
C ASP A 129 -38.28 2.84 45.22
N ARG A 130 -37.84 2.01 44.25
CA ARG A 130 -37.52 0.60 44.50
C ARG A 130 -36.39 0.44 45.52
N LEU A 131 -35.35 1.26 45.42
CA LEU A 131 -34.26 1.25 46.38
C LEU A 131 -34.73 1.68 47.77
N ALA A 132 -35.52 2.76 47.88
CA ALA A 132 -36.06 3.21 49.16
C ALA A 132 -36.95 2.14 49.81
N ALA A 133 -37.84 1.50 49.04
CA ALA A 133 -38.68 0.41 49.51
C ALA A 133 -37.85 -0.80 49.99
N ALA A 134 -36.79 -1.16 49.24
CA ALA A 134 -35.89 -2.24 49.62
C ALA A 134 -35.07 -1.97 50.89
N LEU A 135 -34.91 -0.70 51.29
CA LEU A 135 -34.26 -0.35 52.55
C LEU A 135 -35.21 -0.51 53.75
N SER A 136 -36.50 -0.18 53.59
CA SER A 136 -37.46 -0.12 54.69
C SER A 136 -38.34 -1.35 54.87
N ASP A 137 -38.45 -2.21 53.86
CA ASP A 137 -39.36 -3.36 53.85
C ASP A 137 -38.64 -4.64 53.44
N ALA A 138 -38.73 -5.68 54.28
CA ALA A 138 -38.00 -6.93 54.08
C ALA A 138 -38.46 -7.72 52.83
N ASP A 139 -39.76 -7.68 52.51
CA ASP A 139 -40.30 -8.38 51.34
C ASP A 139 -39.84 -7.70 50.04
N SER A 140 -39.89 -6.37 50.00
CA SER A 140 -39.34 -5.56 48.91
C SER A 140 -37.82 -5.75 48.76
N ALA A 141 -37.09 -5.85 49.88
CA ALA A 141 -35.66 -6.11 49.88
C ALA A 141 -35.31 -7.47 49.26
N SER A 142 -36.12 -8.50 49.54
CA SER A 142 -35.88 -9.85 49.03
C SER A 142 -36.04 -9.98 47.51
N SER A 143 -36.85 -9.10 46.91
CA SER A 143 -37.12 -9.07 45.46
C SER A 143 -36.32 -7.97 44.73
N TYR A 144 -35.51 -7.19 45.46
CA TYR A 144 -34.75 -6.09 44.89
C TYR A 144 -33.63 -6.58 43.97
N ASN A 145 -33.71 -6.21 42.69
CA ASN A 145 -32.66 -6.48 41.70
C ASN A 145 -31.78 -5.24 41.52
N ASN A 146 -30.57 -5.30 42.08
CA ASN A 146 -29.60 -4.21 41.97
C ASN A 146 -29.07 -3.97 40.55
N ARG A 147 -29.28 -4.89 39.59
CA ARG A 147 -28.91 -4.69 38.18
C ARG A 147 -29.92 -3.87 37.39
N ASP A 148 -31.17 -3.77 37.85
CA ASP A 148 -32.25 -3.07 37.12
C ASP A 148 -32.32 -1.57 37.46
N VAL A 149 -31.19 -0.99 37.85
CA VAL A 149 -31.08 0.42 38.27
C VAL A 149 -30.37 1.24 37.20
N LEU A 150 -29.16 0.84 36.82
CA LEU A 150 -28.30 1.55 35.87
C LEU A 150 -27.86 0.60 34.78
N THR A 151 -28.05 0.99 33.52
CA THR A 151 -27.65 0.19 32.36
C THR A 151 -26.74 1.00 31.43
N TRP A 152 -25.63 0.38 31.03
CA TRP A 152 -24.65 0.92 30.09
C TRP A 152 -24.77 0.19 28.74
N ILE A 153 -25.05 0.93 27.67
CA ILE A 153 -25.18 0.45 26.30
C ILE A 153 -23.99 0.95 25.46
N TRP A 154 -23.28 0.08 24.75
CA TRP A 154 -22.17 0.50 23.90
C TRP A 154 -21.85 -0.51 22.78
N ASN A 155 -21.05 -0.11 21.78
CA ASN A 155 -20.57 -0.99 20.73
C ASN A 155 -19.06 -1.25 20.85
N GLN A 156 -18.66 -2.43 21.34
CA GLN A 156 -17.23 -2.78 21.47
C GLN A 156 -16.51 -3.00 20.13
N ALA A 157 -17.23 -3.14 19.00
CA ALA A 157 -16.61 -3.31 17.69
C ALA A 157 -16.02 -2.02 17.11
N ARG A 158 -16.52 -0.83 17.49
CA ARG A 158 -16.20 0.46 16.84
C ARG A 158 -14.72 0.83 16.93
N TYR A 159 -14.18 0.91 18.14
CA TYR A 159 -12.74 1.09 18.40
C TYR A 159 -12.39 0.40 19.72
N PRO A 160 -12.01 -0.88 19.71
CA PRO A 160 -12.00 -1.69 20.92
C PRO A 160 -11.16 -1.10 22.07
N THR A 161 -9.97 -0.58 21.79
CA THR A 161 -9.08 0.03 22.79
C THR A 161 -9.65 1.31 23.40
N THR A 162 -10.31 2.14 22.59
CA THR A 162 -10.93 3.39 23.05
C THR A 162 -12.18 3.07 23.88
N ILE A 163 -13.00 2.15 23.39
CA ILE A 163 -14.21 1.71 24.07
C ILE A 163 -13.90 1.01 25.40
N ASP A 164 -12.85 0.19 25.50
CA ASP A 164 -12.44 -0.40 26.79
C ASP A 164 -12.01 0.67 27.81
N SER A 165 -11.44 1.78 27.32
CA SER A 165 -11.12 2.93 28.18
C SER A 165 -12.39 3.63 28.63
N LEU A 166 -13.34 3.84 27.71
CA LEU A 166 -14.64 4.45 28.01
C LEU A 166 -15.47 3.60 28.99
N ASP A 167 -15.57 2.28 28.79
CA ASP A 167 -16.25 1.35 29.71
C ASP A 167 -15.68 1.46 31.14
N ARG A 168 -14.34 1.51 31.26
CA ARG A 168 -13.69 1.72 32.57
C ARG A 168 -14.06 3.07 33.18
N GLN A 169 -14.09 4.15 32.41
CA GLN A 169 -14.48 5.47 32.90
C GLN A 169 -15.96 5.53 33.32
N VAL A 170 -16.87 4.89 32.57
CA VAL A 170 -18.29 4.78 32.95
C VAL A 170 -18.45 3.98 34.25
N ARG A 171 -17.69 2.89 34.43
CA ARG A 171 -17.67 2.17 35.72
C ARG A 171 -17.17 3.07 36.85
N THR A 172 -16.12 3.86 36.64
CA THR A 172 -15.65 4.83 37.62
C THR A 172 -16.73 5.86 37.97
N LEU A 173 -17.49 6.36 36.99
CA LEU A 173 -18.62 7.25 37.22
C LEU A 173 -19.69 6.58 38.09
N VAL A 174 -20.07 5.35 37.77
CA VAL A 174 -21.12 4.60 38.51
C VAL A 174 -20.69 4.31 39.95
N GLU A 175 -19.41 4.00 40.18
CA GLU A 175 -18.88 3.82 41.54
C GLU A 175 -18.80 5.15 42.31
N ALA A 176 -18.40 6.24 41.65
CA ALA A 176 -18.44 7.57 42.25
C ALA A 176 -19.88 8.01 42.58
N ALA A 177 -20.86 7.63 41.75
CA ALA A 177 -22.28 7.86 42.01
C ALA A 177 -22.76 7.15 43.29
N ARG A 178 -22.27 5.93 43.59
CA ARG A 178 -22.59 5.27 44.88
C ARG A 178 -22.10 6.10 46.06
N VAL A 179 -20.88 6.62 45.96
CA VAL A 179 -20.30 7.49 47.00
C VAL A 179 -21.11 8.78 47.13
N ALA A 180 -21.52 9.39 46.01
CA ALA A 180 -22.39 10.56 46.00
C ALA A 180 -23.75 10.28 46.65
N TYR A 181 -24.38 9.14 46.35
CA TYR A 181 -25.64 8.74 46.97
C TYR A 181 -25.55 8.62 48.49
N VAL A 182 -24.48 8.02 49.02
CA VAL A 182 -24.25 7.96 50.47
C VAL A 182 -24.09 9.37 51.07
N ARG A 183 -23.54 10.33 50.33
CA ARG A 183 -23.45 11.73 50.80
C ARG A 183 -24.79 12.45 50.76
N ILE A 184 -25.59 12.25 49.70
CA ILE A 184 -26.88 12.92 49.51
C ILE A 184 -27.92 12.36 50.48
N ASN A 185 -28.03 11.03 50.57
CA ASN A 185 -29.12 10.35 51.24
C ASN A 185 -28.67 9.26 52.23
N GLY A 186 -27.38 9.12 52.54
CA GLY A 186 -26.89 8.04 53.41
C GLY A 186 -27.47 8.10 54.83
N THR A 187 -27.63 9.28 55.41
CA THR A 187 -28.23 9.43 56.76
C THR A 187 -29.71 9.06 56.75
N GLY A 188 -30.47 9.48 55.74
CA GLY A 188 -31.86 9.10 55.54
C GLY A 188 -32.01 7.60 55.30
N ALA A 189 -31.18 7.03 54.42
CA ALA A 189 -31.14 5.61 54.09
C ALA A 189 -30.83 4.72 55.30
N VAL A 190 -29.92 5.15 56.20
CA VAL A 190 -29.64 4.42 57.46
C VAL A 190 -30.80 4.50 58.44
N GLN A 191 -31.50 5.64 58.51
CA GLN A 191 -32.67 5.79 59.38
C GLN A 191 -33.84 4.90 58.93
N SER A 192 -34.02 4.74 57.61
CA SER A 192 -35.06 3.88 57.03
C SER A 192 -34.64 2.40 56.93
N LEU A 193 -33.41 2.05 57.26
CA LEU A 193 -32.88 0.70 57.05
C LEU A 193 -33.45 -0.31 58.04
N ASP A 194 -34.12 -1.34 57.52
CA ASP A 194 -34.45 -2.54 58.30
C ASP A 194 -33.19 -3.38 58.55
N THR A 195 -32.51 -3.08 59.65
CA THR A 195 -31.30 -3.80 60.10
C THR A 195 -31.55 -5.28 60.45
N SER A 196 -32.82 -5.71 60.57
CA SER A 196 -33.15 -7.12 60.82
C SER A 196 -33.19 -7.97 59.55
N SER A 197 -33.26 -7.33 58.36
CA SER A 197 -33.28 -7.99 57.06
C SER A 197 -31.87 -7.98 56.42
N PRO A 198 -31.23 -9.16 56.23
CA PRO A 198 -29.96 -9.23 55.50
C PRO A 198 -30.05 -8.72 54.07
N ALA A 199 -31.22 -8.84 53.42
CA ALA A 199 -31.45 -8.34 52.07
C ALA A 199 -31.46 -6.81 52.03
N ALA A 200 -32.07 -6.14 53.03
CA ALA A 200 -32.07 -4.69 53.12
C ALA A 200 -30.65 -4.14 53.37
N VAL A 201 -29.87 -4.81 54.23
CA VAL A 201 -28.45 -4.47 54.45
C VAL A 201 -27.62 -4.68 53.17
N ALA A 202 -27.90 -5.72 52.39
CA ALA A 202 -27.26 -5.94 51.09
C ALA A 202 -27.62 -4.83 50.08
N ALA A 203 -28.89 -4.42 50.01
CA ALA A 203 -29.34 -3.30 49.18
C ALA A 203 -28.71 -1.97 49.63
N TYR A 204 -28.53 -1.73 50.92
CA TYR A 204 -27.83 -0.55 51.42
C TYR A 204 -26.35 -0.52 51.05
N SER A 205 -25.65 -1.64 51.24
CA SER A 205 -24.20 -1.74 50.98
C SER A 205 -23.84 -1.80 49.49
N ASN A 206 -24.75 -2.30 48.65
CA ASN A 206 -24.58 -2.42 47.21
C ASN A 206 -25.88 -2.03 46.49
N PRO A 207 -26.20 -0.71 46.44
CA PRO A 207 -27.52 -0.23 46.02
C PRO A 207 -27.81 -0.48 44.54
N TRP A 208 -26.79 -0.56 43.70
CA TRP A 208 -26.93 -0.96 42.30
C TRP A 208 -25.69 -1.69 41.82
N GLN A 209 -25.80 -2.40 40.71
CA GLN A 209 -24.69 -2.93 39.94
C GLN A 209 -24.93 -2.53 38.48
N LEU A 210 -23.90 -2.01 37.80
CA LEU A 210 -24.03 -1.61 36.40
C LEU A 210 -24.42 -2.81 35.53
N ALA A 211 -25.63 -2.77 34.96
CA ALA A 211 -26.03 -3.67 33.89
C ALA A 211 -25.35 -3.26 32.59
N GLN A 212 -25.09 -4.24 31.73
CA GLN A 212 -24.25 -4.08 30.56
C GLN A 212 -24.95 -4.63 29.33
N ASP A 213 -25.16 -3.77 28.33
CA ASP A 213 -25.70 -4.11 27.01
C ASP A 213 -24.67 -3.76 25.93
N ASN A 214 -23.80 -4.72 25.62
CA ASN A 214 -22.80 -4.56 24.59
C ASN A 214 -23.36 -5.05 23.25
N LEU A 215 -23.52 -4.12 22.30
CA LEU A 215 -24.10 -4.40 20.97
C LEU A 215 -23.34 -5.48 20.21
N GLN A 216 -22.00 -5.44 20.26
CA GLN A 216 -21.15 -6.44 19.63
C GLN A 216 -19.89 -6.68 20.47
N PRO A 217 -19.89 -7.73 21.31
CA PRO A 217 -18.71 -8.15 22.04
C PRO A 217 -17.56 -8.55 21.11
N THR A 218 -16.36 -8.05 21.40
CA THR A 218 -15.13 -8.37 20.65
C THR A 218 -14.07 -8.97 21.58
N ALA A 219 -14.27 -10.21 22.01
CA ALA A 219 -13.42 -10.88 23.00
C ALA A 219 -12.02 -11.28 22.48
N GLN A 220 -11.78 -11.19 21.16
CA GLN A 220 -10.51 -11.59 20.57
C GLN A 220 -9.36 -10.65 20.96
N GLY A 221 -8.37 -11.16 21.70
CA GLY A 221 -7.19 -10.39 22.11
C GLY A 221 -6.34 -9.86 20.95
N SER A 222 -6.45 -10.48 19.78
CA SER A 222 -5.82 -10.09 18.52
C SER A 222 -6.53 -8.95 17.77
N ARG A 223 -7.65 -8.41 18.27
CA ARG A 223 -8.43 -7.34 17.60
C ARG A 223 -7.59 -6.12 17.20
N LEU A 224 -6.58 -5.75 18.00
CA LEU A 224 -5.68 -4.65 17.65
C LEU A 224 -4.80 -4.97 16.42
N ILE A 225 -4.34 -6.22 16.33
CA ILE A 225 -3.48 -6.71 15.23
C ILE A 225 -4.29 -6.80 13.93
N TYR A 226 -5.53 -7.26 14.01
CA TYR A 226 -6.41 -7.40 12.84
C TYR A 226 -6.69 -6.07 12.16
N ASN A 227 -6.87 -5.00 12.95
CA ASN A 227 -7.19 -3.70 12.39
C ASN A 227 -5.93 -2.96 11.89
N THR A 228 -4.73 -3.29 12.37
CA THR A 228 -3.51 -2.53 12.06
C THR A 228 -2.52 -3.33 11.21
N LEU A 229 -1.96 -4.40 11.76
CA LEU A 229 -0.92 -5.20 11.10
C LEU A 229 -1.43 -5.91 9.85
N VAL A 230 -2.68 -6.39 9.83
CA VAL A 230 -3.24 -7.02 8.61
C VAL A 230 -3.32 -6.01 7.46
N ILE A 231 -3.73 -4.76 7.74
CA ILE A 231 -3.75 -3.68 6.75
C ILE A 231 -2.34 -3.41 6.22
N ILE A 232 -1.34 -3.32 7.10
CA ILE A 232 0.08 -3.15 6.71
C ILE A 232 0.54 -4.30 5.81
N LEU A 233 0.29 -5.54 6.24
CA LEU A 233 0.73 -6.73 5.52
C LEU A 233 0.10 -6.82 4.13
N ILE A 234 -1.19 -6.49 3.99
CA ILE A 234 -1.86 -6.41 2.68
C ILE A 234 -1.18 -5.36 1.80
N LEU A 235 -0.96 -4.13 2.29
CA LEU A 235 -0.32 -3.08 1.49
C LEU A 235 1.09 -3.46 1.02
N ILE A 236 1.88 -4.09 1.88
CA ILE A 236 3.24 -4.56 1.55
C ILE A 236 3.18 -5.73 0.56
N GLN A 237 2.26 -6.67 0.76
CA GLN A 237 2.04 -7.81 -0.13
C GLN A 237 1.74 -7.34 -1.56
N GLU A 238 0.82 -6.38 -1.72
CA GLU A 238 0.47 -5.81 -3.02
C GLU A 238 1.67 -5.15 -3.71
N PHE A 239 2.48 -4.41 -2.94
CA PHE A 239 3.69 -3.80 -3.46
C PHE A 239 4.70 -4.82 -3.99
N PHE A 240 4.93 -5.91 -3.26
CA PHE A 240 5.87 -6.95 -3.68
C PHE A 240 5.42 -7.64 -4.95
N PHE A 241 4.13 -7.98 -5.06
CA PHE A 241 3.61 -8.58 -6.27
C PHE A 241 3.65 -7.62 -7.46
N LEU A 242 3.32 -6.34 -7.24
CA LEU A 242 3.47 -5.28 -8.25
C LEU A 242 4.91 -5.19 -8.77
N ALA A 243 5.90 -5.22 -7.88
CA ALA A 243 7.31 -5.22 -8.25
C ALA A 243 7.68 -6.45 -9.10
N THR A 244 7.18 -7.64 -8.75
CA THR A 244 7.35 -8.86 -9.54
C THR A 244 6.74 -8.71 -10.94
N VAL A 245 5.48 -8.26 -11.05
CA VAL A 245 4.82 -8.07 -12.34
C VAL A 245 5.57 -7.05 -13.20
N ASN A 246 5.98 -5.92 -12.62
CA ASN A 246 6.75 -4.92 -13.36
C ASN A 246 8.12 -5.44 -13.82
N GLY A 247 8.80 -6.23 -12.97
CA GLY A 247 10.05 -6.90 -13.32
C GLY A 247 9.90 -7.89 -14.48
N LEU A 248 8.83 -8.71 -14.47
CA LEU A 248 8.53 -9.65 -15.55
C LEU A 248 8.25 -8.92 -16.87
N TYR A 249 7.45 -7.86 -16.85
CA TYR A 249 7.17 -7.07 -18.05
C TYR A 249 8.44 -6.44 -18.65
N GLY A 250 9.37 -5.99 -17.79
CA GLY A 250 10.69 -5.50 -18.21
C GLY A 250 11.55 -6.62 -18.80
N GLN A 251 11.71 -7.73 -18.08
CA GLN A 251 12.57 -8.86 -18.47
C GLN A 251 12.16 -9.48 -19.81
N PHE A 252 10.85 -9.63 -20.05
CA PHE A 252 10.32 -10.18 -21.30
C PHE A 252 10.13 -9.14 -22.41
N GLY A 253 10.43 -7.86 -22.14
CA GLY A 253 10.29 -6.76 -23.09
C GLY A 253 8.86 -6.58 -23.59
N LEU A 254 7.86 -6.88 -22.74
CA LEU A 254 6.44 -6.91 -23.15
C LEU A 254 5.93 -5.52 -23.55
N PHE A 255 6.45 -4.47 -22.91
CA PHE A 255 6.06 -3.08 -23.21
C PHE A 255 6.31 -2.65 -24.66
N GLY A 256 7.31 -3.23 -25.34
CA GLY A 256 7.61 -2.93 -26.74
C GLY A 256 7.02 -3.93 -27.75
N ARG A 257 6.43 -5.03 -27.29
CA ARG A 257 6.00 -6.15 -28.16
C ARG A 257 4.49 -6.37 -28.18
N VAL A 258 3.79 -5.98 -27.11
CA VAL A 258 2.37 -6.27 -26.93
C VAL A 258 1.56 -4.97 -27.07
N LYS A 259 0.37 -5.06 -27.67
CA LYS A 259 -0.55 -3.91 -27.79
C LYS A 259 -0.96 -3.42 -26.38
N PRO A 260 -0.95 -2.09 -26.10
CA PRO A 260 -1.26 -1.53 -24.78
C PRO A 260 -2.60 -1.98 -24.20
N LEU A 261 -3.68 -2.01 -25.00
CA LEU A 261 -5.00 -2.45 -24.53
C LEU A 261 -5.02 -3.87 -23.97
N ARG A 262 -4.27 -4.79 -24.60
CA ARG A 262 -4.16 -6.17 -24.11
C ARG A 262 -3.36 -6.21 -22.81
N MET A 263 -2.30 -5.43 -22.71
CA MET A 263 -1.52 -5.32 -21.47
C MET A 263 -2.35 -4.78 -20.32
N ILE A 264 -3.17 -3.75 -20.56
CA ILE A 264 -4.08 -3.19 -19.56
C ILE A 264 -5.02 -4.29 -19.07
N PHE A 265 -5.75 -4.95 -19.96
CA PHE A 265 -6.67 -6.03 -19.59
C PHE A 265 -6.00 -7.12 -18.74
N PHE A 266 -4.86 -7.65 -19.19
CA PHE A 266 -4.16 -8.71 -18.45
C PHE A 266 -3.60 -8.23 -17.11
N ARG A 267 -3.13 -6.98 -17.00
CA ARG A 267 -2.66 -6.41 -15.74
C ARG A 267 -3.80 -6.29 -14.73
N PHE A 268 -4.95 -5.76 -15.14
CA PHE A 268 -6.14 -5.69 -14.29
C PHE A 268 -6.64 -7.08 -13.88
N LEU A 269 -6.63 -8.05 -14.79
CA LEU A 269 -7.05 -9.41 -14.47
C LEU A 269 -6.11 -10.07 -13.45
N ILE A 270 -4.79 -9.94 -13.66
CA ILE A 270 -3.78 -10.51 -12.76
C ILE A 270 -3.82 -9.83 -11.39
N SER A 271 -3.97 -8.50 -11.33
CA SER A 271 -4.09 -7.78 -10.06
C SER A 271 -5.37 -8.17 -9.32
N ALA A 272 -6.51 -8.24 -10.01
CA ALA A 272 -7.78 -8.62 -9.40
C ALA A 272 -7.74 -10.04 -8.83
N LEU A 273 -7.20 -11.01 -9.58
CA LEU A 273 -7.09 -12.39 -9.11
C LEU A 273 -6.10 -12.55 -7.95
N TYR A 274 -4.95 -11.87 -8.01
CA TYR A 274 -3.96 -11.91 -6.94
C TYR A 274 -4.49 -11.30 -5.65
N THR A 275 -5.07 -10.09 -5.73
CA THR A 275 -5.64 -9.39 -4.58
C THR A 275 -6.83 -10.15 -3.99
N LEU A 276 -7.62 -10.85 -4.81
CA LEU A 276 -8.71 -11.73 -4.35
C LEU A 276 -8.19 -12.93 -3.56
N ALA A 277 -7.08 -13.53 -4.01
CA ALA A 277 -6.40 -14.60 -3.29
C ALA A 277 -5.70 -14.09 -2.02
N GLY A 278 -5.14 -12.88 -2.05
CA GLY A 278 -4.54 -12.24 -0.87
C GLY A 278 -5.57 -11.93 0.21
N SER A 279 -6.71 -11.34 -0.19
CA SER A 279 -7.77 -10.97 0.74
C SER A 279 -8.47 -12.18 1.36
N ILE A 280 -8.66 -13.28 0.61
CA ILE A 280 -9.23 -14.52 1.19
C ILE A 280 -8.25 -15.15 2.18
N CYS A 281 -6.93 -15.08 1.94
CA CYS A 281 -5.93 -15.54 2.91
C CYS A 281 -5.98 -14.69 4.19
N ALA A 282 -6.04 -13.36 4.06
CA ALA A 282 -6.08 -12.46 5.22
C ALA A 282 -7.36 -12.62 6.05
N ILE A 283 -8.53 -12.50 5.42
CA ILE A 283 -9.82 -12.63 6.12
C ILE A 283 -10.09 -14.09 6.52
N GLY A 284 -9.62 -15.06 5.75
CA GLY A 284 -9.65 -16.47 6.10
C GLY A 284 -8.81 -16.79 7.35
N ALA A 285 -7.65 -16.15 7.52
CA ALA A 285 -6.86 -16.26 8.75
C ALA A 285 -7.57 -15.62 9.94
N VAL A 286 -8.08 -14.39 9.80
CA VAL A 286 -8.89 -13.73 10.84
C VAL A 286 -10.06 -14.62 11.25
N TRP A 287 -10.74 -15.22 10.28
CA TRP A 287 -11.84 -16.15 10.50
C TRP A 287 -11.39 -17.42 11.23
N ALA A 288 -10.31 -18.06 10.81
CA ALA A 288 -9.82 -19.29 11.42
C ALA A 288 -9.44 -19.11 12.90
N PHE A 289 -8.98 -17.91 13.28
CA PHE A 289 -8.50 -17.59 14.63
C PHE A 289 -9.47 -16.73 15.45
N ARG A 290 -10.76 -16.64 15.07
CA ARG A 290 -11.78 -15.79 15.71
C ARG A 290 -12.31 -16.28 17.07
N SER A 291 -11.55 -17.05 17.83
CA SER A 291 -12.03 -17.72 19.06
C SER A 291 -12.82 -16.78 19.98
N GLY A 292 -14.06 -17.16 20.33
CA GLY A 292 -14.95 -16.37 21.19
C GLY A 292 -15.58 -15.13 20.53
N TRP A 293 -15.39 -14.92 19.23
CA TRP A 293 -16.01 -13.83 18.49
C TRP A 293 -17.22 -14.32 17.68
N GLU A 294 -18.40 -13.82 18.05
CA GLU A 294 -19.68 -14.20 17.45
C GLU A 294 -19.93 -13.47 16.13
N VAL A 295 -19.21 -13.89 15.08
CA VAL A 295 -19.44 -13.44 13.70
C VAL A 295 -19.81 -14.61 12.79
N ASN A 296 -20.72 -14.35 11.86
CA ASN A 296 -21.34 -15.35 10.97
C ASN A 296 -20.73 -15.37 9.55
N GLY A 297 -21.14 -16.35 8.74
CA GLY A 297 -20.61 -16.55 7.38
C GLY A 297 -20.91 -15.41 6.41
N ASN A 298 -22.01 -14.67 6.61
CA ASN A 298 -22.33 -13.50 5.79
C ASN A 298 -21.34 -12.37 6.10
N GLN A 299 -21.05 -12.12 7.37
CA GLN A 299 -20.07 -11.13 7.80
C GLN A 299 -18.67 -11.48 7.29
N TRP A 300 -18.32 -12.77 7.25
CA TRP A 300 -17.08 -13.23 6.63
C TRP A 300 -17.01 -12.88 5.13
N ALA A 301 -18.04 -13.24 4.36
CA ALA A 301 -18.06 -13.00 2.92
C ALA A 301 -18.00 -11.51 2.58
N LEU A 302 -18.74 -10.68 3.33
CA LEU A 302 -18.68 -9.22 3.18
C LEU A 302 -17.30 -8.67 3.56
N SER A 303 -16.70 -9.14 4.66
CA SER A 303 -15.34 -8.73 5.05
C SER A 303 -14.31 -9.10 3.98
N TRP A 304 -14.45 -10.28 3.35
CA TRP A 304 -13.58 -10.72 2.28
C TRP A 304 -13.68 -9.83 1.04
N ILE A 305 -14.90 -9.53 0.56
CA ILE A 305 -15.09 -8.67 -0.61
C ILE A 305 -14.66 -7.23 -0.34
N THR A 306 -14.90 -6.69 0.86
CA THR A 306 -14.38 -5.38 1.27
C THR A 306 -12.85 -5.35 1.29
N MET A 307 -12.21 -6.39 1.85
CA MET A 307 -10.76 -6.50 1.87
C MET A 307 -10.18 -6.69 0.46
N TRP A 308 -10.89 -7.40 -0.43
CA TRP A 308 -10.51 -7.52 -1.83
C TRP A 308 -10.52 -6.16 -2.54
N LEU A 309 -11.61 -5.40 -2.41
CA LEU A 309 -11.70 -4.05 -2.99
C LEU A 309 -10.56 -3.16 -2.47
N PHE A 310 -10.29 -3.20 -1.16
CA PHE A 310 -9.18 -2.50 -0.54
C PHE A 310 -7.81 -2.90 -1.11
N ALA A 311 -7.56 -4.21 -1.24
CA ALA A 311 -6.31 -4.71 -1.79
C ALA A 311 -6.15 -4.27 -3.25
N HIS A 312 -7.22 -4.39 -4.05
CA HIS A 312 -7.18 -4.05 -5.47
C HIS A 312 -6.96 -2.55 -5.72
N LEU A 313 -7.70 -1.67 -5.04
CA LEU A 313 -7.52 -0.23 -5.21
C LEU A 313 -6.11 0.21 -4.77
N ASN A 314 -5.54 -0.42 -3.73
CA ASN A 314 -4.18 -0.11 -3.29
C ASN A 314 -3.14 -0.65 -4.26
N PHE A 315 -3.33 -1.84 -4.83
CA PHE A 315 -2.48 -2.34 -5.90
C PHE A 315 -2.42 -1.36 -7.07
N LEU A 316 -3.57 -0.86 -7.52
CA LEU A 316 -3.66 0.14 -8.59
C LEU A 316 -3.00 1.46 -8.21
N THR A 317 -3.23 1.94 -6.99
CA THR A 317 -2.63 3.18 -6.47
C THR A 317 -1.11 3.08 -6.42
N LEU A 318 -0.57 1.95 -5.98
CA LEU A 318 0.86 1.69 -5.97
C LEU A 318 1.43 1.53 -7.39
N ASP A 319 0.66 1.00 -8.35
CA ASP A 319 1.09 0.98 -9.75
C ASP A 319 1.18 2.38 -10.33
N VAL A 320 0.25 3.28 -9.99
CA VAL A 320 0.35 4.71 -10.34
C VAL A 320 1.66 5.28 -9.77
N VAL A 321 1.96 5.08 -8.50
CA VAL A 321 3.25 5.52 -7.91
C VAL A 321 4.43 4.95 -8.69
N ALA A 322 4.43 3.65 -9.01
CA ALA A 322 5.51 2.99 -9.73
C ALA A 322 5.65 3.43 -11.21
N VAL A 323 4.59 3.96 -11.82
CA VAL A 323 4.63 4.52 -13.19
C VAL A 323 5.19 5.94 -13.17
N TRP A 324 4.64 6.77 -12.28
CA TRP A 324 4.76 8.23 -12.36
C TRP A 324 5.95 8.76 -11.57
N LEU A 325 6.43 8.01 -10.58
CA LEU A 325 7.58 8.37 -9.76
C LEU A 325 8.86 7.69 -10.26
N PRO A 326 10.03 8.38 -10.22
CA PRO A 326 11.30 7.73 -10.53
C PRO A 326 11.59 6.57 -9.57
N GLN A 327 12.13 5.47 -10.10
CA GLN A 327 12.33 4.21 -9.39
C GLN A 327 13.00 4.34 -8.00
N PRO A 328 14.02 5.20 -7.79
CA PRO A 328 14.67 5.34 -6.48
C PRO A 328 13.74 5.87 -5.36
N TYR A 329 12.67 6.59 -5.70
CA TYR A 329 11.74 7.19 -4.72
C TYR A 329 10.49 6.35 -4.49
N VAL A 330 10.25 5.29 -5.28
CA VAL A 330 9.07 4.42 -5.13
C VAL A 330 8.96 3.81 -3.73
N PRO A 331 10.03 3.27 -3.11
CA PRO A 331 9.94 2.76 -1.73
C PRO A 331 9.61 3.84 -0.70
N MET A 332 10.06 5.08 -0.91
CA MET A 332 9.76 6.23 -0.03
C MET A 332 8.27 6.61 -0.11
N ALA A 333 7.70 6.62 -1.32
CA ALA A 333 6.27 6.86 -1.50
C ALA A 333 5.42 5.72 -0.93
N LEU A 334 5.86 4.46 -1.08
CA LEU A 334 5.20 3.30 -0.47
C LEU A 334 5.10 3.43 1.05
N ILE A 335 6.24 3.64 1.74
CA ILE A 335 6.22 3.70 3.20
C ILE A 335 5.39 4.88 3.70
N SER A 336 5.39 6.00 2.97
CA SER A 336 4.54 7.15 3.27
C SER A 336 3.06 6.76 3.13
N TRP A 337 2.68 6.14 2.02
CA TRP A 337 1.30 5.71 1.77
C TRP A 337 0.78 4.74 2.85
N VAL A 338 1.63 3.78 3.25
CA VAL A 338 1.32 2.82 4.32
C VAL A 338 1.11 3.55 5.64
N VAL A 339 2.04 4.42 6.04
CA VAL A 339 1.96 5.15 7.32
C VAL A 339 0.72 6.03 7.39
N LEU A 340 0.39 6.77 6.32
CA LEU A 340 -0.79 7.63 6.29
C LEU A 340 -2.08 6.80 6.49
N ASN A 341 -2.21 5.70 5.74
CA ASN A 341 -3.36 4.79 5.86
C ASN A 341 -3.48 4.17 7.26
N VAL A 342 -2.38 3.69 7.85
CA VAL A 342 -2.41 3.08 9.18
C VAL A 342 -2.74 4.10 10.26
N ALA A 343 -2.14 5.28 10.21
CA ALA A 343 -2.41 6.34 11.19
C ALA A 343 -3.90 6.73 11.22
N SER A 344 -4.60 6.61 10.09
CA SER A 344 -6.03 6.92 9.99
C SER A 344 -6.98 5.97 10.73
N ILE A 345 -6.48 4.83 11.22
CA ILE A 345 -7.28 3.78 11.86
C ILE A 345 -6.80 3.41 13.28
N LEU A 346 -5.76 4.06 13.79
CA LEU A 346 -5.22 3.77 15.12
C LEU A 346 -6.17 4.18 16.24
N VAL A 347 -6.82 5.33 16.07
CA VAL A 347 -7.72 5.97 17.03
C VAL A 347 -8.87 6.63 16.29
N PRO A 348 -10.03 6.83 16.94
CA PRO A 348 -11.07 7.66 16.37
C PRO A 348 -10.63 9.10 16.18
N PHE A 349 -11.16 9.75 15.15
CA PHE A 349 -10.78 11.11 14.79
C PHE A 349 -11.30 12.18 15.75
N GLU A 350 -12.24 11.83 16.62
CA GLU A 350 -12.69 12.64 17.74
C GLU A 350 -11.56 12.85 18.77
N LEU A 351 -10.65 11.88 18.90
CA LEU A 351 -9.50 11.95 19.79
C LEU A 351 -8.24 12.52 19.12
N SER A 352 -8.21 12.60 17.80
CA SER A 352 -7.06 13.13 17.07
C SER A 352 -7.19 14.64 16.84
N PRO A 353 -6.06 15.38 16.81
CA PRO A 353 -6.09 16.79 16.44
C PRO A 353 -6.73 17.01 15.07
N ALA A 354 -7.43 18.14 14.90
CA ALA A 354 -8.22 18.44 13.70
C ALA A 354 -7.44 18.31 12.38
N LEU A 355 -6.13 18.57 12.40
CA LEU A 355 -5.25 18.39 11.24
C LEU A 355 -5.38 16.98 10.66
N TYR A 356 -5.49 15.92 11.48
CA TYR A 356 -5.47 14.53 11.02
C TYR A 356 -6.81 14.05 10.43
N LYS A 357 -7.88 14.85 10.54
CA LYS A 357 -9.20 14.52 10.01
C LYS A 357 -9.25 14.44 8.48
N TRP A 358 -8.25 14.96 7.76
CA TRP A 358 -8.13 14.69 6.32
C TRP A 358 -8.04 13.19 6.00
N GLY A 359 -7.67 12.36 6.99
CA GLY A 359 -7.66 10.91 6.90
C GLY A 359 -9.01 10.27 6.56
N TYR A 360 -10.14 10.99 6.64
CA TYR A 360 -11.41 10.53 6.05
C TYR A 360 -11.27 10.25 4.54
N ALA A 361 -10.35 10.89 3.83
CA ALA A 361 -10.08 10.61 2.43
C ALA A 361 -9.16 9.40 2.19
N LEU A 362 -8.73 8.68 3.23
CA LEU A 362 -7.82 7.54 3.10
C LEU A 362 -8.59 6.21 3.01
N PRO A 363 -8.20 5.30 2.10
CA PRO A 363 -8.89 4.03 1.91
C PRO A 363 -8.95 3.15 3.17
N ALA A 364 -7.89 3.17 4.00
CA ALA A 364 -7.87 2.36 5.22
C ALA A 364 -8.95 2.78 6.22
N HIS A 365 -9.17 4.09 6.41
CA HIS A 365 -10.24 4.58 7.28
C HIS A 365 -11.63 4.20 6.77
N ALA A 366 -11.86 4.30 5.45
CA ALA A 366 -13.11 3.88 4.83
C ALA A 366 -13.37 2.37 5.02
N VAL A 367 -12.37 1.53 4.77
CA VAL A 367 -12.49 0.07 4.98
C VAL A 367 -12.70 -0.29 6.44
N TYR A 368 -12.04 0.41 7.35
CA TYR A 368 -12.23 0.21 8.77
C TYR A 368 -13.69 0.45 9.19
N ASN A 369 -14.30 1.54 8.73
CA ASN A 369 -15.71 1.81 8.97
C ASN A 369 -16.65 0.74 8.38
N ILE A 370 -16.35 0.25 7.18
CA ILE A 370 -17.13 -0.85 6.58
C ILE A 370 -16.97 -2.14 7.40
N PHE A 371 -15.78 -2.42 7.94
CA PHE A 371 -15.59 -3.58 8.82
C PHE A 371 -16.37 -3.46 10.12
N ILE A 372 -16.37 -2.30 10.77
CA ILE A 372 -17.19 -2.09 11.97
C ILE A 372 -18.66 -2.34 11.65
N ASP A 373 -19.17 -1.79 10.55
CA ASP A 373 -20.56 -1.97 10.13
C ASP A 373 -20.89 -3.45 9.94
N ILE A 374 -20.07 -4.16 9.16
CA ILE A 374 -20.24 -5.60 8.93
C ILE A 374 -20.20 -6.36 10.26
N TRP A 375 -19.17 -6.15 11.09
CA TRP A 375 -18.93 -6.94 12.29
C TRP A 375 -19.93 -6.68 13.40
N SER A 376 -20.49 -5.47 13.47
CA SER A 376 -21.53 -5.10 14.44
C SER A 376 -22.96 -5.32 13.93
N GLY A 377 -23.12 -5.93 12.75
CA GLY A 377 -24.44 -6.26 12.21
C GLY A 377 -25.23 -5.05 11.69
N GLY A 378 -24.53 -4.01 11.25
CA GLY A 378 -25.11 -2.76 10.75
C GLY A 378 -25.02 -1.57 11.72
N CYS A 379 -24.43 -1.75 12.91
CA CYS A 379 -24.25 -0.68 13.90
C CYS A 379 -23.02 0.19 13.63
N ASN A 380 -22.89 0.66 12.39
CA ASN A 380 -22.00 1.75 12.01
C ASN A 380 -22.38 2.29 10.60
N PRO A 381 -23.48 3.07 10.45
CA PRO A 381 -24.06 3.45 9.15
C PRO A 381 -23.23 4.51 8.37
N GLN A 382 -21.95 4.23 8.12
CA GLN A 382 -20.97 5.08 7.43
C GLN A 382 -20.70 4.60 5.99
N LEU A 383 -21.45 3.61 5.50
CA LEU A 383 -21.28 3.05 4.15
C LEU A 383 -21.49 4.10 3.05
N ASN A 384 -22.41 5.05 3.30
CA ASN A 384 -22.74 6.15 2.40
C ASN A 384 -21.52 7.01 2.03
N TYR A 385 -20.55 7.15 2.94
CA TYR A 385 -19.30 7.88 2.71
C TYR A 385 -18.15 6.93 2.38
N ALA A 386 -18.04 5.80 3.08
CA ALA A 386 -16.90 4.90 2.97
C ALA A 386 -16.80 4.24 1.59
N LEU A 387 -17.91 3.74 1.03
CA LEU A 387 -17.90 3.08 -0.27
C LEU A 387 -17.50 4.05 -1.41
N PRO A 388 -18.07 5.27 -1.51
CA PRO A 388 -17.62 6.25 -2.49
C PRO A 388 -16.13 6.56 -2.44
N VAL A 389 -15.52 6.64 -1.24
CA VAL A 389 -14.07 6.83 -1.12
C VAL A 389 -13.32 5.67 -1.79
N LEU A 390 -13.67 4.42 -1.48
CA LEU A 390 -13.00 3.26 -2.09
C LEU A 390 -13.17 3.22 -3.60
N PHE A 391 -14.39 3.47 -4.11
CA PHE A 391 -14.65 3.51 -5.54
C PHE A 391 -13.95 4.69 -6.24
N ALA A 392 -13.80 5.83 -5.57
CA ALA A 392 -13.04 6.95 -6.12
C ALA A 392 -11.57 6.59 -6.34
N TYR A 393 -10.93 5.87 -5.40
CA TYR A 393 -9.57 5.36 -5.61
C TYR A 393 -9.51 4.26 -6.66
N GLU A 394 -10.41 3.29 -6.62
CA GLU A 394 -10.47 2.20 -7.61
C GLU A 394 -10.55 2.76 -9.03
N LEU A 395 -11.46 3.70 -9.28
CA LEU A 395 -11.64 4.31 -10.59
C LEU A 395 -10.48 5.23 -10.99
N SER A 396 -10.07 6.15 -10.10
CA SER A 396 -9.01 7.11 -10.43
C SER A 396 -7.65 6.44 -10.62
N SER A 397 -7.26 5.53 -9.71
CA SER A 397 -6.03 4.75 -9.83
C SER A 397 -6.10 3.77 -10.99
N GLY A 398 -7.27 3.20 -11.28
CA GLY A 398 -7.47 2.36 -12.47
C GLY A 398 -7.22 3.12 -13.77
N ILE A 399 -7.82 4.30 -13.94
CA ILE A 399 -7.60 5.15 -15.12
C ILE A 399 -6.13 5.56 -15.23
N LEU A 400 -5.51 6.03 -14.14
CA LEU A 400 -4.12 6.47 -14.13
C LEU A 400 -3.13 5.32 -14.35
N SER A 401 -3.41 4.11 -13.86
CA SER A 401 -2.62 2.91 -14.15
C SER A 401 -2.73 2.53 -15.64
N ALA A 402 -3.95 2.56 -16.21
CA ALA A 402 -4.16 2.30 -17.64
C ALA A 402 -3.38 3.29 -18.52
N LEU A 403 -3.46 4.60 -18.22
CA LEU A 403 -2.63 5.62 -18.87
C LEU A 403 -1.13 5.38 -18.66
N GLY A 404 -0.75 4.88 -17.49
CA GLY A 404 0.61 4.49 -17.16
C GLY A 404 1.15 3.34 -18.02
N VAL A 405 0.32 2.37 -18.38
CA VAL A 405 0.69 1.30 -19.32
C VAL A 405 0.96 1.86 -20.71
N TYR A 406 0.11 2.77 -21.21
CA TYR A 406 0.37 3.47 -22.47
C TYR A 406 1.68 4.25 -22.43
N ARG A 407 1.93 4.97 -21.34
CA ARG A 407 3.17 5.71 -21.13
C ARG A 407 4.38 4.77 -21.16
N ARG A 408 4.38 3.67 -20.41
CA ARG A 408 5.49 2.69 -20.39
C ARG A 408 5.70 2.06 -21.77
N ALA A 409 4.63 1.72 -22.47
CA ALA A 409 4.72 1.18 -23.83
C ALA A 409 5.33 2.18 -24.82
N HIS A 410 4.90 3.44 -24.79
CA HIS A 410 5.46 4.50 -25.62
C HIS A 410 6.95 4.70 -25.38
N TYR A 411 7.38 4.84 -24.13
CA TYR A 411 8.81 4.99 -23.81
C TYR A 411 9.64 3.75 -24.17
N ALA A 412 9.07 2.54 -24.08
CA ALA A 412 9.74 1.32 -24.51
C ALA A 412 9.98 1.30 -26.03
N VAL A 413 9.00 1.72 -26.83
CA VAL A 413 9.15 1.85 -28.30
C VAL A 413 10.19 2.92 -28.64
N VAL A 414 10.11 4.10 -28.03
CA VAL A 414 11.09 5.18 -28.25
C VAL A 414 12.50 4.75 -27.86
N ALA A 415 12.67 3.99 -26.78
CA ALA A 415 13.96 3.44 -26.38
C ALA A 415 14.50 2.45 -27.42
N ALA A 416 13.66 1.54 -27.92
CA ALA A 416 14.03 0.59 -28.96
C ALA A 416 14.46 1.29 -30.26
N GLU A 417 13.73 2.32 -30.70
CA GLU A 417 14.10 3.13 -31.88
C GLU A 417 15.43 3.87 -31.70
N ARG A 418 15.73 4.38 -30.50
CA ARG A 418 17.01 5.02 -30.19
C ARG A 418 18.16 4.02 -30.20
N GLU A 419 17.95 2.83 -29.66
CA GLU A 419 18.93 1.76 -29.72
C GLU A 419 19.23 1.36 -31.16
N GLU A 420 18.19 1.20 -31.99
CA GLU A 420 18.33 0.89 -33.41
C GLU A 420 19.11 1.97 -34.16
N LYS A 421 18.79 3.26 -33.96
CA LYS A 421 19.55 4.37 -34.56
C LYS A 421 21.01 4.37 -34.13
N SER A 422 21.28 4.20 -32.84
CA SER A 422 22.66 4.14 -32.32
C SER A 422 23.43 2.95 -32.90
N TRP A 423 22.73 1.84 -33.18
CA TRP A 423 23.31 0.66 -33.79
C TRP A 423 23.60 0.88 -35.27
N GLN A 424 22.66 1.52 -36.01
CA GLN A 424 22.88 1.91 -37.40
C GLN A 424 24.05 2.90 -37.54
N GLU A 425 24.18 3.86 -36.63
CA GLU A 425 25.33 4.80 -36.60
C GLU A 425 26.66 4.07 -36.34
N LYS A 426 26.67 3.10 -35.41
CA LYS A 426 27.85 2.26 -35.13
C LYS A 426 28.23 1.38 -36.32
N ILE A 427 27.26 0.81 -37.01
CA ILE A 427 27.49 0.04 -38.24
C ILE A 427 28.05 0.96 -39.33
N ALA A 428 27.44 2.12 -39.55
CA ALA A 428 27.86 3.07 -40.57
C ALA A 428 29.30 3.57 -40.33
N THR A 429 29.64 3.87 -39.07
CA THR A 429 31.02 4.26 -38.69
C THR A 429 32.02 3.13 -38.88
N ALA A 430 31.69 1.89 -38.45
CA ALA A 430 32.54 0.73 -38.65
C ALA A 430 32.77 0.39 -40.14
N VAL A 431 31.72 0.48 -40.96
CA VAL A 431 31.81 0.29 -42.41
C VAL A 431 32.68 1.38 -43.04
N ALA A 432 32.49 2.66 -42.68
CA ALA A 432 33.30 3.76 -43.18
C ALA A 432 34.79 3.65 -42.81
N GLU A 433 35.10 3.16 -41.60
CA GLU A 433 36.47 2.88 -41.17
C GLU A 433 37.10 1.73 -41.97
N CYS A 434 36.33 0.67 -42.26
CA CYS A 434 36.75 -0.46 -43.07
C CYS A 434 37.00 -0.06 -44.54
N THR A 435 36.14 0.77 -45.12
CA THR A 435 36.33 1.33 -46.48
C THR A 435 37.59 2.19 -46.53
N ARG A 436 37.83 3.07 -45.54
CA ARG A 436 39.04 3.90 -45.47
C ARG A 436 40.34 3.11 -45.34
N THR A 437 40.32 1.98 -44.65
CA THR A 437 41.51 1.11 -44.54
C THR A 437 41.76 0.32 -45.82
N THR A 438 40.73 0.00 -46.59
CA THR A 438 40.86 -0.71 -47.87
C THR A 438 41.40 0.19 -48.98
N SER A 439 41.13 1.50 -48.94
CA SER A 439 41.66 2.49 -49.90
C SER A 439 43.14 2.87 -49.69
N ARG A 440 43.83 2.31 -48.68
CA ARG A 440 45.25 2.58 -48.39
C ARG A 440 46.16 1.41 -48.79
N VAL A 441 46.08 0.95 -50.03
CA VAL A 441 47.14 0.11 -50.65
C VAL A 441 48.13 1.04 -51.37
N PRO A 442 49.45 1.00 -51.11
CA PRO A 442 50.41 1.86 -51.80
C PRO A 442 50.68 1.37 -53.24
N ALA A 443 50.67 2.29 -54.20
CA ALA A 443 51.10 2.03 -55.58
C ALA A 443 52.60 1.65 -55.65
N PRO A 444 53.03 0.70 -56.50
CA PRO A 444 54.43 0.37 -56.65
C PRO A 444 55.17 1.46 -57.45
N LEU A 445 56.39 1.76 -56.98
CA LEU A 445 57.33 2.74 -57.53
C LEU A 445 57.71 2.41 -58.99
N ALA A 446 57.46 3.36 -59.91
CA ALA A 446 57.93 3.31 -61.29
C ALA A 446 59.42 3.65 -61.39
N LEU A 447 60.20 2.79 -62.05
CA LEU A 447 61.57 3.02 -62.47
C LEU A 447 61.62 3.81 -63.79
N SER A 448 62.64 4.65 -63.90
CA SER A 448 62.99 5.65 -64.92
C SER A 448 63.06 5.17 -66.38
N PRO A 449 62.85 6.06 -67.38
CA PRO A 449 62.92 5.72 -68.81
C PRO A 449 64.31 5.95 -69.42
N THR A 450 64.76 4.99 -70.22
CA THR A 450 65.91 5.13 -71.13
C THR A 450 65.41 5.38 -72.56
N GLN A 451 66.06 6.33 -73.22
CA GLN A 451 65.79 6.82 -74.57
C GLN A 451 65.90 5.76 -75.67
N SER A 452 65.02 5.83 -76.68
CA SER A 452 65.36 5.44 -78.05
C SER A 452 64.56 6.25 -79.08
N LYS A 453 65.29 6.60 -80.14
CA LYS A 453 64.97 7.52 -81.25
C LYS A 453 64.07 6.87 -82.32
N GLU A 454 63.08 7.64 -82.76
CA GLU A 454 62.92 8.15 -84.14
C GLU A 454 62.95 7.18 -85.34
N SER A 455 61.80 7.03 -86.02
CA SER A 455 61.56 7.29 -87.47
C SER A 455 60.30 6.52 -87.92
N ARG A 456 59.19 7.22 -88.22
CA ARG A 456 58.75 7.67 -89.56
C ARG A 456 58.53 6.53 -90.57
N ILE A 457 57.26 6.27 -90.90
CA ILE A 457 56.62 6.42 -92.23
C ILE A 457 55.28 5.65 -92.21
N ALA A 458 54.18 6.39 -92.39
CA ALA A 458 52.89 5.94 -92.95
C ALA A 458 53.00 6.05 -94.49
N PRO A 459 52.13 5.49 -95.36
CA PRO A 459 50.66 5.38 -95.18
C PRO A 459 50.05 4.09 -95.81
N ASP A 460 48.85 3.64 -95.43
CA ASP A 460 47.48 3.92 -95.92
C ASP A 460 46.90 2.71 -96.70
N GLU A 461 45.59 2.47 -96.44
CA GLU A 461 44.55 1.88 -97.32
C GLU A 461 44.74 0.40 -97.75
N ASP A 462 43.77 -0.52 -97.79
CA ASP A 462 42.31 -0.55 -97.77
C ASP A 462 41.89 -2.03 -97.47
N VAL A 463 40.88 -2.29 -96.61
CA VAL A 463 39.50 -2.73 -96.92
C VAL A 463 39.34 -4.20 -97.36
N ASP A 464 38.53 -4.90 -96.54
CA ASP A 464 37.66 -6.08 -96.75
C ASP A 464 38.24 -7.42 -97.25
N ASP A 465 38.05 -8.51 -96.47
CA ASP A 465 37.01 -9.50 -96.81
C ASP A 465 36.68 -10.49 -95.67
N PHE A 466 35.52 -11.09 -95.84
CA PHE A 466 34.70 -12.04 -95.09
C PHE A 466 35.34 -13.35 -94.55
N ASP A 467 34.87 -13.70 -93.34
CA ASP A 467 34.14 -14.92 -92.95
C ASP A 467 34.80 -16.32 -92.83
N ALA A 468 34.30 -17.01 -91.79
CA ALA A 468 34.21 -18.44 -91.53
C ALA A 468 35.46 -19.29 -91.18
N GLY A 469 35.35 -20.00 -90.06
CA GLY A 469 35.71 -21.43 -90.02
C GLY A 469 36.78 -21.84 -89.01
N GLU A 470 36.28 -22.41 -87.89
CA GLU A 470 36.87 -23.32 -86.91
C GLU A 470 38.25 -23.98 -87.18
N GLY A 471 39.07 -24.09 -86.12
CA GLY A 471 40.13 -25.10 -86.03
C GLY A 471 41.25 -24.79 -85.04
N GLU A 472 41.22 -25.46 -83.88
CA GLU A 472 42.22 -25.44 -82.80
C GLU A 472 43.67 -25.70 -83.24
N GLY A 473 44.65 -25.04 -82.59
CA GLY A 473 45.99 -25.61 -82.47
C GLY A 473 47.18 -24.68 -82.22
N ARG A 474 47.42 -24.36 -80.94
CA ARG A 474 48.72 -24.04 -80.26
C ARG A 474 49.30 -22.60 -80.26
N ARG A 475 49.41 -22.14 -78.99
CA ARG A 475 50.48 -21.35 -78.34
C ARG A 475 50.68 -19.90 -78.82
N ALA A 476 50.26 -18.95 -78.00
CA ALA A 476 51.11 -18.36 -76.95
C ALA A 476 50.29 -17.32 -76.17
N SER A 477 50.47 -17.33 -74.86
CA SER A 477 49.84 -16.44 -73.89
C SER A 477 50.17 -14.97 -74.18
N SER A 478 49.14 -14.13 -74.32
CA SER A 478 49.24 -12.72 -73.96
C SER A 478 48.07 -12.37 -73.04
N SER A 479 48.41 -12.07 -71.79
CA SER A 479 47.49 -11.68 -70.72
C SER A 479 47.14 -10.20 -70.86
N SER A 480 45.91 -9.90 -71.27
CA SER A 480 45.32 -8.59 -71.05
C SER A 480 44.81 -8.51 -69.61
N VAL A 481 45.31 -7.49 -68.91
CA VAL A 481 45.10 -7.17 -67.50
C VAL A 481 43.62 -6.86 -67.23
N GLU A 482 42.97 -7.70 -66.41
CA GLU A 482 41.73 -7.35 -65.73
C GLU A 482 42.03 -6.33 -64.61
N GLU A 483 41.34 -5.19 -64.62
CA GLU A 483 41.27 -4.27 -63.49
C GLU A 483 40.54 -4.96 -62.32
N GLY A 484 41.28 -5.17 -61.22
CA GLY A 484 40.79 -5.89 -60.04
C GLY A 484 39.70 -5.14 -59.27
N VAL A 485 38.48 -5.65 -59.35
CA VAL A 485 37.44 -5.46 -58.33
C VAL A 485 37.91 -6.18 -57.04
N PRO A 486 37.86 -5.55 -55.85
CA PRO A 486 38.25 -6.24 -54.62
C PRO A 486 37.33 -7.43 -54.37
N ASP A 487 37.92 -8.56 -53.99
CA ASP A 487 37.24 -9.84 -53.82
C ASP A 487 36.03 -9.70 -52.87
N ARG A 488 34.83 -9.85 -53.44
CA ARG A 488 33.54 -9.70 -52.77
C ARG A 488 33.43 -10.62 -51.54
N ALA A 489 34.20 -11.72 -51.53
CA ALA A 489 34.30 -12.68 -50.43
C ALA A 489 35.06 -12.14 -49.21
N GLU A 490 36.10 -11.32 -49.41
CA GLU A 490 36.87 -10.78 -48.28
C GLU A 490 36.09 -9.67 -47.55
N LEU A 491 35.41 -8.82 -48.32
CA LEU A 491 34.56 -7.76 -47.77
C LEU A 491 33.39 -8.34 -46.97
N THR A 492 32.72 -9.37 -47.51
CA THR A 492 31.65 -10.09 -46.79
C THR A 492 32.17 -10.83 -45.57
N GLY A 493 33.35 -11.44 -45.63
CA GLY A 493 33.96 -12.11 -44.48
C GLY A 493 34.36 -11.16 -43.34
N ARG A 494 34.76 -9.92 -43.65
CA ARG A 494 35.05 -8.88 -42.65
C ARG A 494 33.76 -8.28 -42.07
N LEU A 495 32.76 -8.00 -42.91
CA LEU A 495 31.43 -7.57 -42.46
C LEU A 495 30.80 -8.62 -41.54
N TRP A 496 30.85 -9.90 -41.91
CA TRP A 496 30.33 -10.99 -41.09
C TRP A 496 31.03 -11.09 -39.73
N ARG A 497 32.36 -10.90 -39.68
CA ARG A 497 33.12 -10.87 -38.41
C ARG A 497 32.78 -9.67 -37.54
N ALA A 498 32.63 -8.49 -38.12
CA ALA A 498 32.22 -7.28 -37.39
C ALA A 498 30.79 -7.43 -36.83
N THR A 499 29.84 -7.88 -37.66
CA THR A 499 28.45 -8.14 -37.24
C THR A 499 28.37 -9.25 -36.19
N SER A 500 29.23 -10.28 -36.29
CA SER A 500 29.33 -11.37 -35.31
C SER A 500 29.89 -10.91 -33.96
N GLN A 501 30.98 -10.12 -33.96
CA GLN A 501 31.53 -9.52 -32.74
C GLN A 501 30.52 -8.59 -32.06
N MET A 502 29.80 -7.78 -32.82
CA MET A 502 28.75 -6.90 -32.30
C MET A 502 27.56 -7.69 -31.74
N ASN A 503 27.14 -8.78 -32.39
CA ASN A 503 26.10 -9.67 -31.85
C ASN A 503 26.53 -10.36 -30.55
N ILE A 504 27.81 -10.72 -30.42
CA ILE A 504 28.39 -11.26 -29.17
C ILE A 504 28.39 -10.20 -28.07
N GLU A 505 28.73 -8.95 -28.38
CA GLU A 505 28.65 -7.84 -27.43
C GLU A 505 27.20 -7.59 -26.97
N GLN A 506 26.23 -7.66 -27.88
CA GLN A 506 24.80 -7.50 -27.59
C GLN A 506 24.24 -8.66 -26.75
N ALA A 507 24.65 -9.90 -27.04
CA ALA A 507 24.35 -11.06 -26.20
C ALA A 507 24.96 -10.90 -24.80
N SER A 508 26.15 -10.31 -24.69
CA SER A 508 26.81 -10.03 -23.41
C SER A 508 26.14 -8.89 -22.64
N ALA A 509 25.57 -7.89 -23.32
CA ALA A 509 24.84 -6.77 -22.74
C ALA A 509 23.47 -7.22 -22.21
N ARG A 510 22.70 -7.98 -23.01
CA ARG A 510 21.44 -8.60 -22.55
C ARG A 510 21.64 -9.55 -21.37
N ARG A 511 22.77 -10.26 -21.33
CA ARG A 511 23.13 -11.12 -20.20
C ARG A 511 23.55 -10.33 -18.95
N LYS A 512 24.00 -9.08 -19.10
CA LYS A 512 24.33 -8.16 -18.00
C LYS A 512 23.12 -7.41 -17.46
N GLU A 513 22.03 -7.27 -18.20
CA GLU A 513 20.74 -6.75 -17.69
C GLU A 513 19.98 -7.78 -16.84
N SER A 514 20.27 -9.06 -17.04
CA SER A 514 19.83 -10.17 -16.20
C SER A 514 20.67 -10.26 -14.91
N ILE A 515 20.51 -9.30 -14.00
CA ILE A 515 21.07 -9.38 -12.64
C ILE A 515 19.96 -9.87 -11.70
N GLY A 516 19.65 -11.16 -11.80
CA GLY A 516 18.74 -11.88 -10.91
C GLY A 516 18.81 -13.39 -11.21
N PRO A 517 18.54 -14.27 -10.23
CA PRO A 517 18.61 -15.70 -10.45
C PRO A 517 17.57 -16.11 -11.51
N ALA A 518 18.04 -16.50 -12.69
CA ALA A 518 17.20 -17.11 -13.70
C ALA A 518 16.88 -18.53 -13.24
N PHE A 519 15.69 -18.73 -12.66
CA PHE A 519 15.13 -20.07 -12.54
C PHE A 519 14.71 -20.52 -13.94
N THR A 520 15.43 -21.50 -14.49
CA THR A 520 14.98 -22.23 -15.67
C THR A 520 13.78 -23.08 -15.26
N LEU A 521 12.58 -22.58 -15.52
CA LEU A 521 11.38 -23.43 -15.52
C LEU A 521 11.44 -24.28 -16.80
N ARG A 522 11.45 -25.60 -16.61
CA ARG A 522 11.37 -26.60 -17.67
C ARG A 522 10.03 -26.55 -18.38
#